data_AF-A0A0S8GSN6-F1
#
_entry.id   AF-A0A0S8GSN6-F1
#
_cell.length_a   1.000
_cell.length_b   1.000
_cell.length_c   1.000
_cell.angle_alpha   90.00
_cell.angle_beta   90.00
_cell.angle_gamma   90.00
#
_symmetry.space_group_name_H-M   'P 1'
#
loop_
_entity.id
_entity.type
_entity.pdbx_description
1 polymer ?
#
loop_
_entity_poly.entity_id
_entity_poly.type
_entity_poly.pdbx_seq_one_letter_code
_entity_poly.pdbx_strand_id
1 'polypeptide(L)'
;MRDQRIKEAFKEVREGRSPEYVICDTALNEKFLTVARRLDVPGSDAEINTALINLRKQSKLKDCPTTHRKKRDPQRGRYLGAVLNAIRLVERQFGKNVDDVICDPDTRAQFDAMIQFLSPGTSPFEAQYTALSLRKSRQLRPEPVGQVIRAVSSNILSLSDLEERLAELPDNPGVYIFFDADKTLYAGKADRLRARISDHISTWTFRELIRQMCEERRQPAFVVYHELPVTISARELAAYETELIRSRNPEHNRAGRSPGVSRPK
;
A
#
# COMPACT_ATOMS: atom_id res chain seq x y z
N MET A 1 17.45 -10.21 28.03
CA MET A 1 16.32 -11.02 28.55
C MET A 1 15.11 -11.03 27.62
N ARG A 2 14.52 -9.89 27.25
CA ARG A 2 13.36 -9.81 26.32
C ARG A 2 13.59 -10.51 24.98
N ASP A 3 14.67 -10.18 24.27
CA ASP A 3 15.04 -10.77 22.98
C ASP A 3 15.11 -12.31 23.01
N GLN A 4 15.64 -12.85 24.11
CA GLN A 4 15.82 -14.30 24.29
C GLN A 4 14.47 -15.00 24.46
N ARG A 5 13.58 -14.44 25.29
CA ARG A 5 12.21 -14.94 25.48
C ARG A 5 11.38 -14.90 24.19
N ILE A 6 11.51 -13.82 23.40
CA ILE A 6 10.85 -13.71 22.09
C ILE A 6 11.36 -14.80 21.13
N LYS A 7 12.68 -15.01 21.12
CA LYS A 7 13.30 -16.04 20.30
C LYS A 7 12.85 -17.45 20.71
N GLU A 8 12.74 -17.71 22.00
CA GLU A 8 12.21 -18.97 22.54
C GLU A 8 10.74 -19.19 22.14
N ALA A 9 9.88 -18.18 22.32
CA ALA A 9 8.49 -18.24 21.88
C ALA A 9 8.38 -18.52 20.38
N PHE A 10 9.20 -17.85 19.56
CA PHE A 10 9.24 -18.09 18.13
C PHE A 10 9.71 -19.51 17.77
N LYS A 11 10.75 -20.03 18.45
CA LYS A 11 11.24 -21.41 18.22
C LYS A 11 10.16 -22.46 18.44
N GLU A 12 9.34 -22.27 19.47
CA GLU A 12 8.28 -23.21 19.85
C GLU A 12 7.18 -23.33 18.80
N VAL A 13 6.79 -22.22 18.16
CA VAL A 13 5.59 -22.18 17.30
C VAL A 13 5.87 -22.14 15.80
N ARG A 14 7.10 -21.82 15.39
CA ARG A 14 7.36 -21.43 13.99
C ARG A 14 7.20 -22.54 12.96
N GLU A 15 7.19 -23.81 13.33
CA GLU A 15 7.00 -24.95 12.40
C GLU A 15 7.88 -24.86 11.13
N GLY A 16 9.14 -24.42 11.28
CA GLY A 16 10.06 -24.23 10.15
C GLY A 16 9.89 -22.92 9.35
N ARG A 17 8.83 -22.15 9.59
CA ARG A 17 8.45 -20.92 8.88
C ARG A 17 9.22 -19.67 9.31
N SER A 18 9.30 -18.66 8.43
CA SER A 18 10.02 -17.41 8.74
C SER A 18 9.23 -16.53 9.72
N PRO A 19 9.89 -15.56 10.39
CA PRO A 19 9.21 -14.57 11.22
C PRO A 19 8.06 -13.84 10.52
N GLU A 20 8.27 -13.42 9.27
CA GLU A 20 7.21 -12.75 8.50
C GLU A 20 6.02 -13.68 8.23
N TYR A 21 6.25 -15.00 8.08
CA TYR A 21 5.16 -15.96 7.91
C TYR A 21 4.35 -16.08 9.19
N VAL A 22 5.03 -16.27 10.33
CA VAL A 22 4.37 -16.41 11.64
C VAL A 22 3.53 -15.18 11.97
N ILE A 23 4.00 -13.98 11.63
CA ILE A 23 3.24 -12.74 11.89
C ILE A 23 2.01 -12.62 10.98
N CYS A 24 2.12 -12.98 9.70
CA CYS A 24 1.01 -12.88 8.74
C CYS A 24 -0.02 -14.01 8.88
N ASP A 25 0.36 -15.17 9.38
CA ASP A 25 -0.55 -16.29 9.62
C ASP A 25 -1.26 -16.08 10.97
N THR A 26 -2.57 -15.85 10.94
CA THR A 26 -3.36 -15.53 12.15
C THR A 26 -3.19 -16.59 13.24
N ALA A 27 -3.30 -17.87 12.89
CA ALA A 27 -3.23 -18.96 13.86
C ALA A 27 -1.82 -19.10 14.46
N LEU A 28 -0.77 -18.98 13.65
CA LEU A 28 0.61 -19.01 14.16
C LEU A 28 0.95 -17.75 14.97
N ASN A 29 0.44 -16.58 14.60
CA ASN A 29 0.66 -15.34 15.34
C ASN A 29 -0.01 -15.40 16.72
N GLU A 30 -1.25 -15.85 16.80
CA GLU A 30 -1.96 -16.04 18.08
C GLU A 30 -1.21 -17.01 19.00
N LYS A 31 -0.74 -18.15 18.47
CA LYS A 31 0.11 -19.09 19.21
C LYS A 31 1.40 -18.41 19.67
N PHE A 32 2.07 -17.69 18.79
CA PHE A 32 3.31 -16.96 19.11
C PHE A 32 3.11 -15.96 20.25
N LEU A 33 2.08 -15.12 20.18
CA LEU A 33 1.76 -14.13 21.20
C LEU A 33 1.38 -14.79 22.52
N THR A 34 0.63 -15.89 22.47
CA THR A 34 0.27 -16.67 23.67
C THR A 34 1.52 -17.21 24.38
N VAL A 35 2.44 -17.82 23.61
CA VAL A 35 3.70 -18.32 24.18
C VAL A 35 4.59 -17.17 24.67
N ALA A 36 4.67 -16.06 23.94
CA ALA A 36 5.44 -14.89 24.36
C ALA A 36 4.94 -14.30 25.69
N ARG A 37 3.61 -14.23 25.87
CA ARG A 37 3.00 -13.82 27.15
C ARG A 37 3.27 -14.80 28.27
N ARG A 38 3.20 -16.12 28.00
CA ARG A 38 3.56 -17.17 28.97
C ARG A 38 5.02 -17.07 29.43
N LEU A 39 5.91 -16.56 28.57
CA LEU A 39 7.33 -16.32 28.88
C LEU A 39 7.59 -14.92 29.45
N ASP A 40 6.55 -14.19 29.89
CA ASP A 40 6.65 -12.83 30.44
C ASP A 40 7.39 -11.85 29.53
N VAL A 41 7.09 -11.88 28.22
CA VAL A 41 7.55 -10.83 27.30
C VAL A 41 6.68 -9.60 27.49
N PRO A 42 7.23 -8.44 27.92
CA PRO A 42 6.43 -7.23 28.09
C PRO A 42 6.11 -6.57 26.75
N GLY A 43 5.00 -5.83 26.76
CA GLY A 43 4.56 -4.96 25.67
C GLY A 43 3.25 -5.40 25.02
N SER A 44 2.76 -4.57 24.13
CA SER A 44 1.60 -4.87 23.29
C SER A 44 1.94 -5.88 22.19
N ASP A 45 0.91 -6.42 21.54
CA ASP A 45 1.05 -7.38 20.44
C ASP A 45 1.86 -6.78 19.28
N ALA A 46 1.66 -5.49 19.03
CA ALA A 46 2.44 -4.72 18.08
C ALA A 46 3.93 -4.71 18.45
N GLU A 47 4.25 -4.43 19.72
CA GLU A 47 5.64 -4.37 20.19
C GLU A 47 6.33 -5.74 20.16
N ILE A 48 5.61 -6.82 20.51
CA ILE A 48 6.12 -8.19 20.48
C ILE A 48 6.39 -8.64 19.03
N ASN A 49 5.45 -8.41 18.11
CA ASN A 49 5.62 -8.72 16.69
C ASN A 49 6.77 -7.92 16.06
N THR A 50 6.83 -6.62 16.34
CA THR A 50 7.93 -5.74 15.88
C THR A 50 9.28 -6.22 16.40
N ALA A 51 9.35 -6.62 17.67
CA ALA A 51 10.57 -7.16 18.25
C ALA A 51 11.01 -8.46 17.54
N LEU A 52 10.10 -9.36 17.17
CA LEU A 52 10.42 -10.55 16.37
C LEU A 52 10.99 -10.18 14.98
N ILE A 53 10.40 -9.21 14.28
CA ILE A 53 10.96 -8.70 13.01
C ILE A 53 12.34 -8.10 13.21
N ASN A 54 12.56 -7.36 14.29
CA ASN A 54 13.84 -6.72 14.59
C ASN A 54 14.93 -7.75 14.90
N LEU A 55 14.63 -8.81 15.64
CA LEU A 55 15.55 -9.94 15.84
C LEU A 55 16.01 -10.54 14.50
N ARG A 56 15.08 -10.70 13.56
CA ARG A 56 15.39 -11.18 12.22
C ARG A 56 16.25 -10.21 11.42
N LYS A 57 15.95 -8.90 11.46
CA LYS A 57 16.74 -7.85 10.79
C LYS A 57 18.17 -7.77 11.34
N GLN A 58 18.33 -7.96 12.65
CA GLN A 58 19.62 -7.98 13.34
C GLN A 58 20.36 -9.33 13.21
N SER A 59 19.81 -10.28 12.45
CA SER A 59 20.37 -11.63 12.29
C SER A 59 20.57 -12.40 13.60
N LYS A 60 19.74 -12.14 14.62
CA LYS A 60 19.77 -12.83 15.93
C LYS A 60 19.05 -14.19 15.94
N LEU A 61 18.49 -14.60 14.80
CA LEU A 61 17.75 -15.85 14.58
C LEU A 61 18.51 -16.86 13.69
N LYS A 62 19.85 -16.74 13.58
CA LYS A 62 20.68 -17.60 12.71
C LYS A 62 20.63 -19.09 13.09
N ASP A 63 20.46 -19.40 14.36
CA ASP A 63 20.24 -20.74 14.93
C ASP A 63 18.80 -21.27 14.70
N CYS A 64 17.95 -20.51 14.00
CA CYS A 64 16.57 -20.89 13.65
C CYS A 64 16.33 -20.72 12.14
N PRO A 65 17.09 -21.40 11.26
CA PRO A 65 16.99 -21.18 9.83
C PRO A 65 15.59 -21.52 9.30
N THR A 66 15.06 -20.75 8.36
CA THR A 66 13.77 -21.07 7.71
C THR A 66 13.94 -22.34 6.86
N THR A 67 13.29 -23.42 7.28
CA THR A 67 13.29 -24.72 6.59
C THR A 67 12.07 -24.87 5.68
N HIS A 68 10.95 -24.22 6.01
CA HIS A 68 9.72 -24.24 5.21
C HIS A 68 9.48 -22.89 4.58
N ARG A 69 10.02 -22.70 3.37
CA ARG A 69 9.87 -21.46 2.60
C ARG A 69 8.49 -21.38 1.95
N LYS A 70 7.84 -20.22 2.07
CA LYS A 70 6.60 -19.95 1.34
C LYS A 70 6.89 -19.90 -0.17
N LYS A 71 6.14 -20.69 -0.94
CA LYS A 71 6.11 -20.58 -2.41
C LYS A 71 5.44 -19.27 -2.81
N ARG A 72 5.87 -18.68 -3.91
CA ARG A 72 5.19 -17.50 -4.46
C ARG A 72 3.77 -17.90 -4.88
N ASP A 73 2.79 -17.10 -4.52
CA ASP A 73 1.43 -17.28 -5.01
C ASP A 73 1.37 -17.02 -6.53
N PRO A 74 0.92 -18.00 -7.34
CA PRO A 74 0.74 -17.84 -8.78
C PRO A 74 -0.24 -16.72 -9.15
N GLN A 75 -1.23 -16.45 -8.30
CA GLN A 75 -2.26 -15.45 -8.56
C GLN A 75 -1.89 -14.05 -8.09
N ARG A 76 -0.67 -13.85 -7.56
CA ARG A 76 -0.20 -12.57 -7.00
C ARG A 76 -0.46 -11.34 -7.88
N GLY A 77 -0.40 -11.49 -9.21
CA GLY A 77 -0.67 -10.38 -10.13
C GLY A 77 -2.08 -9.80 -9.99
N ARG A 78 -3.07 -10.60 -9.60
CA ARG A 78 -4.49 -10.20 -9.53
C ARG A 78 -4.81 -9.20 -8.41
N TYR A 79 -3.95 -9.10 -7.40
CA TYR A 79 -4.15 -8.22 -6.23
C TYR A 79 -2.93 -7.34 -5.92
N LEU A 80 -1.92 -7.32 -6.80
CA LEU A 80 -0.66 -6.62 -6.53
C LEU A 80 -0.85 -5.11 -6.41
N GLY A 81 -1.62 -4.52 -7.33
CA GLY A 81 -1.97 -3.10 -7.35
C GLY A 81 -2.84 -2.71 -6.16
N ALA A 82 -3.78 -3.57 -5.79
CA ALA A 82 -4.59 -3.40 -4.58
C ALA A 82 -3.70 -3.35 -3.32
N VAL A 83 -2.78 -4.30 -3.15
CA VAL A 83 -1.83 -4.31 -2.02
C VAL A 83 -0.96 -3.06 -2.01
N LEU A 84 -0.42 -2.65 -3.16
CA LEU A 84 0.46 -1.49 -3.26
C LEU A 84 -0.24 -0.19 -2.86
N ASN A 85 -1.48 0.01 -3.29
CA ASN A 85 -2.23 1.23 -2.95
C ASN A 85 -2.79 1.18 -1.53
N ALA A 86 -3.31 0.03 -1.07
CA ALA A 86 -3.80 -0.16 0.28
C ALA A 86 -2.71 0.12 1.32
N ILE A 87 -1.52 -0.48 1.17
CA ILE A 87 -0.45 -0.30 2.17
C ILE A 87 0.00 1.16 2.23
N ARG A 88 0.14 1.85 1.09
CA ARG A 88 0.52 3.27 1.04
C ARG A 88 -0.50 4.17 1.69
N LEU A 89 -1.79 3.89 1.50
CA LEU A 89 -2.86 4.66 2.11
C LEU A 89 -2.84 4.51 3.65
N VAL A 90 -2.69 3.29 4.15
CA VAL A 90 -2.61 3.01 5.59
C VAL A 90 -1.32 3.59 6.19
N GLU A 91 -0.16 3.44 5.54
CA GLU A 91 1.10 4.08 5.97
C GLU A 91 0.92 5.60 6.15
N ARG A 92 0.26 6.25 5.17
CA ARG A 92 0.00 7.69 5.21
C ARG A 92 -0.98 8.10 6.30
N GLN A 93 -2.09 7.38 6.42
CA GLN A 93 -3.16 7.69 7.38
C GLN A 93 -2.67 7.58 8.83
N PHE A 94 -1.83 6.58 9.11
CA PHE A 94 -1.35 6.30 10.46
C PHE A 94 0.09 6.78 10.73
N GLY A 95 0.78 7.33 9.73
CA GLY A 95 2.19 7.73 9.85
C GLY A 95 3.13 6.57 10.16
N LYS A 96 2.80 5.36 9.70
CA LYS A 96 3.53 4.11 9.98
C LYS A 96 4.26 3.61 8.75
N ASN A 97 5.29 2.79 8.94
CA ASN A 97 5.90 2.03 7.84
C ASN A 97 5.23 0.65 7.68
N VAL A 98 5.50 -0.04 6.56
CA VAL A 98 4.96 -1.38 6.28
C VAL A 98 5.12 -2.38 7.43
N ASP A 99 6.27 -2.44 8.09
CA ASP A 99 6.46 -3.40 9.18
C ASP A 99 5.55 -3.04 10.36
N ASP A 100 5.44 -1.76 10.71
CA ASP A 100 4.58 -1.29 11.80
C ASP A 100 3.10 -1.55 11.48
N VAL A 101 2.67 -1.29 10.24
CA VAL A 101 1.29 -1.55 9.79
C VAL A 101 0.93 -3.03 9.95
N ILE A 102 1.83 -3.94 9.55
CA ILE A 102 1.57 -5.37 9.60
C ILE A 102 1.79 -5.93 11.01
N CYS A 103 2.70 -5.39 11.83
CA CYS A 103 2.93 -5.92 13.18
C CYS A 103 1.82 -5.52 14.16
N ASP A 104 1.21 -4.36 13.98
CA ASP A 104 0.13 -3.85 14.83
C ASP A 104 -1.25 -4.37 14.38
N PRO A 105 -1.99 -5.10 15.24
CA PRO A 105 -3.30 -5.66 14.89
C PRO A 105 -4.32 -4.63 14.37
N ASP A 106 -4.33 -3.42 14.92
CA ASP A 106 -5.34 -2.42 14.58
C ASP A 106 -5.12 -1.90 13.16
N THR A 107 -3.88 -1.51 12.84
CA THR A 107 -3.56 -1.05 11.49
C THR A 107 -3.52 -2.18 10.47
N ARG A 108 -3.23 -3.41 10.89
CA ARG A 108 -3.35 -4.60 10.05
C ARG A 108 -4.81 -4.86 9.67
N ALA A 109 -5.75 -4.74 10.61
CA ALA A 109 -7.17 -4.88 10.32
C ALA A 109 -7.67 -3.81 9.33
N GLN A 110 -7.18 -2.57 9.46
CA GLN A 110 -7.48 -1.50 8.48
C GLN A 110 -6.92 -1.82 7.09
N PHE A 111 -5.69 -2.36 7.03
CA PHE A 111 -5.12 -2.83 5.78
C PHE A 111 -5.93 -3.98 5.18
N ASP A 112 -6.31 -4.98 5.96
CA ASP A 112 -7.10 -6.12 5.50
C ASP A 112 -8.48 -5.69 4.99
N ALA A 113 -9.15 -4.76 5.68
CA ALA A 113 -10.43 -4.19 5.24
C ALA A 113 -10.29 -3.47 3.89
N MET A 114 -9.22 -2.69 3.72
CA MET A 114 -8.91 -2.03 2.45
C MET A 114 -8.67 -3.06 1.33
N ILE A 115 -7.98 -4.16 1.63
CA ILE A 115 -7.80 -5.25 0.65
C ILE A 115 -9.12 -5.88 0.26
N GLN A 116 -10.02 -6.15 1.22
CA GLN A 116 -11.33 -6.70 0.90
C GLN A 116 -12.18 -5.75 0.05
N PHE A 117 -12.05 -4.45 0.25
CA PHE A 117 -12.69 -3.45 -0.60
C PHE A 117 -12.11 -3.42 -2.02
N LEU A 118 -10.78 -3.41 -2.17
CA LEU A 118 -10.11 -3.24 -3.46
C LEU A 118 -10.01 -4.52 -4.30
N SER A 119 -9.93 -5.66 -3.63
CA SER A 119 -9.78 -6.96 -4.27
C SER A 119 -10.49 -8.04 -3.44
N PRO A 120 -11.85 -8.05 -3.48
CA PRO A 120 -12.65 -9.01 -2.73
C PRO A 120 -12.22 -10.46 -2.97
N GLY A 121 -12.15 -11.25 -1.91
CA GLY A 121 -11.73 -12.66 -1.99
C GLY A 121 -10.22 -12.88 -1.96
N THR A 122 -9.41 -11.81 -1.93
CA THR A 122 -7.98 -11.93 -1.65
C THR A 122 -7.76 -12.40 -0.21
N SER A 123 -6.94 -13.43 -0.03
CA SER A 123 -6.56 -13.91 1.30
C SER A 123 -5.78 -12.83 2.08
N PRO A 124 -6.19 -12.49 3.32
CA PRO A 124 -5.44 -11.56 4.18
C PRO A 124 -3.97 -11.96 4.33
N PHE A 125 -3.70 -13.25 4.55
CA PHE A 125 -2.33 -13.77 4.62
C PHE A 125 -1.51 -13.44 3.37
N GLU A 126 -2.09 -13.68 2.18
CA GLU A 126 -1.40 -13.44 0.91
C GLU A 126 -1.12 -11.96 0.67
N ALA A 127 -2.08 -11.09 1.01
CA ALA A 127 -1.93 -9.65 0.91
C ALA A 127 -0.85 -9.11 1.86
N GLN A 128 -0.91 -9.47 3.15
CA GLN A 128 0.06 -9.05 4.17
C GLN A 128 1.48 -9.52 3.84
N TYR A 129 1.63 -10.81 3.47
CA TYR A 129 2.92 -11.36 3.11
C TYR A 129 3.47 -10.71 1.82
N THR A 130 2.59 -10.36 0.88
CA THR A 130 2.96 -9.62 -0.32
C THR A 130 3.43 -8.20 0.00
N ALA A 131 2.78 -7.49 0.93
CA ALA A 131 3.22 -6.16 1.38
C ALA A 131 4.65 -6.21 1.97
N LEU A 132 4.93 -7.17 2.87
CA LEU A 132 6.26 -7.36 3.44
C LEU A 132 7.32 -7.72 2.36
N SER A 133 6.94 -8.49 1.34
CA SER A 133 7.79 -8.86 0.21
C SER A 133 8.11 -7.66 -0.70
N LEU A 134 7.11 -6.82 -0.98
CA LEU A 134 7.27 -5.58 -1.75
C LEU A 134 8.23 -4.60 -1.07
N ARG A 135 8.13 -4.47 0.26
CA ARG A 135 9.08 -3.70 1.07
C ARG A 135 10.51 -4.25 0.93
N LYS A 136 10.70 -5.58 1.08
CA LYS A 136 12.03 -6.21 0.98
C LYS A 136 12.68 -6.01 -0.40
N SER A 137 11.86 -6.10 -1.46
CA SER A 137 12.32 -5.93 -2.84
C SER A 137 12.44 -4.47 -3.28
N ARG A 138 12.22 -3.51 -2.37
CA ARG A 138 12.26 -2.05 -2.63
C ARG A 138 11.31 -1.59 -3.75
N GLN A 139 10.23 -2.35 -3.99
CA GLN A 139 9.17 -1.97 -4.93
C GLN A 139 8.24 -0.91 -4.33
N LEU A 140 8.15 -0.84 -2.99
CA LEU A 140 7.59 0.30 -2.28
C LEU A 140 8.65 1.40 -2.15
N ARG A 141 8.91 2.11 -3.25
CA ARG A 141 9.81 3.26 -3.24
C ARG A 141 9.27 4.31 -2.25
N PRO A 142 10.12 4.88 -1.38
CA PRO A 142 9.72 5.96 -0.49
C PRO A 142 9.13 7.13 -1.29
N GLU A 143 8.10 7.75 -0.72
CA GLU A 143 7.45 8.98 -1.22
C GLU A 143 7.74 10.11 -0.21
N PRO A 144 9.01 10.57 -0.09
CA PRO A 144 9.41 11.57 0.91
C PRO A 144 8.71 12.92 0.76
N VAL A 145 8.40 13.37 -0.46
CA VAL A 145 7.61 14.60 -0.64
C VAL A 145 6.22 14.40 -0.04
N GLY A 146 5.59 13.25 -0.29
CA GLY A 146 4.35 12.87 0.37
C GLY A 146 4.48 12.77 1.89
N GLN A 147 5.60 12.32 2.44
CA GLN A 147 5.80 12.24 3.89
C GLN A 147 5.95 13.61 4.57
N VAL A 148 6.57 14.57 3.88
CA VAL A 148 6.73 15.95 4.38
C VAL A 148 5.45 16.75 4.21
N ILE A 149 4.79 16.61 3.06
CA ILE A 149 3.51 17.29 2.79
C ILE A 149 2.40 16.52 3.49
N ARG A 150 1.99 17.02 4.66
CA ARG A 150 0.86 16.48 5.41
C ARG A 150 -0.44 16.77 4.65
N ALA A 151 -1.07 15.71 4.15
CA ALA A 151 -2.42 15.84 3.59
C ALA A 151 -3.41 16.22 4.70
N VAL A 152 -4.41 17.02 4.32
CA VAL A 152 -5.60 17.30 5.14
C VAL A 152 -6.42 16.02 5.26
N SER A 153 -6.65 15.36 4.13
CA SER A 153 -7.37 14.10 4.06
C SER A 153 -6.79 13.21 2.96
N SER A 154 -7.00 11.90 3.07
CA SER A 154 -6.59 10.92 2.06
C SER A 154 -7.68 9.87 1.93
N ASN A 155 -8.27 9.80 0.75
CA ASN A 155 -9.48 9.02 0.53
C ASN A 155 -9.34 8.18 -0.73
N ILE A 156 -10.23 7.20 -0.85
CA ILE A 156 -10.31 6.30 -1.98
C ILE A 156 -11.78 6.13 -2.39
N LEU A 157 -12.02 6.10 -3.70
CA LEU A 157 -13.35 5.87 -4.28
C LEU A 157 -13.24 4.85 -5.40
N SER A 158 -14.28 4.02 -5.54
CA SER A 158 -14.50 3.25 -6.77
C SER A 158 -14.84 4.20 -7.91
N LEU A 159 -14.35 3.91 -9.12
CA LEU A 159 -14.74 4.68 -10.29
C LEU A 159 -16.19 4.48 -10.70
N SER A 160 -16.80 3.34 -10.32
CA SER A 160 -18.25 3.14 -10.52
C SER A 160 -19.09 4.16 -9.76
N ASP A 161 -18.62 4.58 -8.57
CA ASP A 161 -19.39 5.43 -7.66
C ASP A 161 -18.98 6.91 -7.80
N LEU A 162 -17.94 7.18 -8.60
CA LEU A 162 -17.31 8.49 -8.66
C LEU A 162 -18.25 9.56 -9.20
N GLU A 163 -19.06 9.25 -10.21
CA GLU A 163 -20.04 10.18 -10.79
C GLU A 163 -21.06 10.65 -9.75
N GLU A 164 -21.61 9.72 -8.97
CA GLU A 164 -22.61 10.01 -7.92
C GLU A 164 -21.98 10.76 -6.73
N ARG A 165 -20.70 10.48 -6.44
CA ARG A 165 -19.97 11.04 -5.30
C ARG A 165 -19.09 12.22 -5.65
N LEU A 166 -19.20 12.79 -6.85
CA LEU A 166 -18.44 13.96 -7.29
C LEU A 166 -18.54 15.14 -6.32
N ALA A 167 -19.74 15.37 -5.77
CA ALA A 167 -19.99 16.46 -4.83
C ALA A 167 -19.20 16.33 -3.52
N GLU A 168 -18.81 15.10 -3.14
CA GLU A 168 -18.03 14.82 -1.93
C GLU A 168 -16.54 15.12 -2.12
N LEU A 169 -16.04 15.16 -3.36
CA LEU A 169 -14.64 15.47 -3.60
C LEU A 169 -14.32 16.88 -3.10
N PRO A 170 -13.17 17.11 -2.46
CA PRO A 170 -12.79 18.43 -1.99
C PRO A 170 -12.51 19.36 -3.18
N ASP A 171 -12.79 20.64 -2.99
CA ASP A 171 -12.48 21.69 -3.98
C ASP A 171 -11.13 22.38 -3.67
N ASN A 172 -10.26 21.66 -2.97
CA ASN A 172 -8.95 22.09 -2.51
C ASN A 172 -7.84 21.54 -3.42
N PRO A 173 -6.62 22.10 -3.36
CA PRO A 173 -5.49 21.56 -4.09
C PRO A 173 -5.14 20.16 -3.61
N GLY A 174 -4.60 19.35 -4.52
CA GLY A 174 -4.18 18.02 -4.18
C GLY A 174 -3.65 17.18 -5.33
N VAL A 175 -3.36 15.94 -5.01
CA VAL A 175 -2.91 14.93 -5.97
C VAL A 175 -3.89 13.77 -6.00
N TYR A 176 -4.00 13.10 -7.13
CA TYR A 176 -4.88 11.95 -7.32
C TYR A 176 -4.17 10.88 -8.14
N ILE A 177 -4.54 9.62 -7.89
CA ILE A 177 -3.99 8.42 -8.52
C ILE A 177 -5.16 7.51 -8.94
N PHE A 178 -5.28 7.27 -10.24
CA PHE A 178 -6.14 6.23 -10.80
C PHE A 178 -5.37 4.91 -10.89
N PHE A 179 -5.98 3.81 -10.46
CA PHE A 179 -5.36 2.49 -10.50
C PHE A 179 -6.40 1.37 -10.59
N ASP A 180 -5.98 0.18 -11.03
CA ASP A 180 -6.76 -1.06 -10.99
C ASP A 180 -6.10 -2.07 -10.02
N ALA A 181 -6.67 -3.27 -9.90
CA ALA A 181 -6.16 -4.28 -8.97
C ALA A 181 -4.72 -4.77 -9.29
N ASP A 182 -4.20 -4.51 -10.50
CA ASP A 182 -2.86 -4.88 -10.94
C ASP A 182 -1.85 -3.72 -10.82
N LYS A 183 -2.19 -2.52 -11.29
CA LYS A 183 -1.23 -1.41 -11.45
C LYS A 183 -1.83 0.00 -11.39
N THR A 184 -0.93 0.98 -11.31
CA THR A 184 -1.27 2.40 -11.40
C THR A 184 -1.47 2.82 -12.85
N LEU A 185 -2.61 3.45 -13.15
CA LEU A 185 -3.00 3.87 -14.49
C LEU A 185 -2.53 5.30 -14.76
N TYR A 186 -2.84 6.22 -13.85
CA TYR A 186 -2.52 7.64 -13.98
C TYR A 186 -2.33 8.29 -12.61
N ALA A 187 -1.45 9.28 -12.52
CA ALA A 187 -1.33 10.15 -11.36
C ALA A 187 -1.26 11.61 -11.82
N GLY A 188 -1.89 12.51 -11.09
CA GLY A 188 -1.86 13.93 -11.44
C GLY A 188 -2.04 14.84 -10.24
N LYS A 189 -1.84 16.13 -10.47
CA LYS A 189 -2.20 17.20 -9.52
C LYS A 189 -3.39 18.03 -9.98
N ALA A 190 -3.97 18.75 -9.03
CA ALA A 190 -5.03 19.72 -9.25
C ALA A 190 -4.92 20.86 -8.24
N ASP A 191 -5.20 22.09 -8.68
CA ASP A 191 -5.44 23.20 -7.74
C ASP A 191 -6.84 23.09 -7.11
N ARG A 192 -7.75 22.39 -7.79
CA ARG A 192 -9.12 22.07 -7.34
C ARG A 192 -9.43 20.61 -7.69
N LEU A 193 -9.32 19.71 -6.72
CA LEU A 193 -9.48 18.26 -6.92
C LEU A 193 -10.81 17.90 -7.58
N ARG A 194 -11.93 18.40 -7.06
CA ARG A 194 -13.27 18.17 -7.61
C ARG A 194 -13.35 18.54 -9.09
N ALA A 195 -12.96 19.78 -9.44
CA ALA A 195 -13.01 20.26 -10.81
C ALA A 195 -12.17 19.40 -11.75
N ARG A 196 -10.93 19.05 -11.36
CA ARG A 196 -10.01 18.29 -12.21
C ARG A 196 -10.41 16.82 -12.37
N ILE A 197 -10.90 16.18 -11.31
CA ILE A 197 -11.38 14.80 -11.39
C ILE A 197 -12.70 14.74 -12.17
N SER A 198 -13.58 15.73 -11.99
CA SER A 198 -14.80 15.88 -12.81
C SER A 198 -14.48 16.04 -14.29
N ASP A 199 -13.47 16.85 -14.62
CA ASP A 199 -12.98 17.04 -15.99
C ASP A 199 -12.57 15.69 -16.61
N HIS A 200 -11.73 14.91 -15.90
CA HIS A 200 -11.32 13.57 -16.34
C HIS A 200 -12.48 12.62 -16.65
N ILE A 201 -13.49 12.56 -15.78
CA ILE A 201 -14.62 11.64 -16.02
C ILE A 201 -15.64 12.17 -17.04
N SER A 202 -15.76 13.49 -17.17
CA SER A 202 -16.62 14.11 -18.18
C SER A 202 -16.01 14.05 -19.58
N THR A 203 -14.68 14.02 -19.67
CA THR A 203 -13.97 13.92 -20.95
C THR A 203 -14.09 12.49 -21.48
N TRP A 204 -14.85 12.35 -22.57
CA TRP A 204 -15.14 11.06 -23.21
C TRP A 204 -13.90 10.20 -23.42
N THR A 205 -12.78 10.79 -23.86
CA THR A 205 -11.53 10.07 -24.13
C THR A 205 -10.92 9.41 -22.89
N PHE A 206 -10.95 10.08 -21.73
CA PHE A 206 -10.36 9.52 -20.51
C PHE A 206 -11.33 8.53 -19.85
N ARG A 207 -12.64 8.84 -19.87
CA ARG A 207 -13.69 7.92 -19.45
C ARG A 207 -13.63 6.61 -20.24
N GLU A 208 -13.52 6.67 -21.57
CA GLU A 208 -13.41 5.50 -22.42
C GLU A 208 -12.09 4.76 -22.24
N LEU A 209 -10.96 5.47 -22.12
CA LEU A 209 -9.68 4.81 -21.86
C LEU A 209 -9.74 3.99 -20.58
N ILE A 210 -10.22 4.58 -19.48
CA ILE A 210 -10.32 3.89 -18.20
C ILE A 210 -11.38 2.78 -18.27
N ARG A 211 -12.56 3.04 -18.86
CA ARG A 211 -13.62 2.04 -19.03
C ARG A 211 -13.17 0.85 -19.88
N GLN A 212 -12.59 1.10 -21.05
CA GLN A 212 -12.08 0.07 -21.95
C GLN A 212 -11.02 -0.78 -21.25
N MET A 213 -10.09 -0.16 -20.51
CA MET A 213 -9.10 -0.92 -19.74
C MET A 213 -9.73 -1.75 -18.62
N CYS A 214 -10.75 -1.23 -17.93
CA CYS A 214 -11.50 -1.98 -16.92
C CYS A 214 -12.27 -3.16 -17.54
N GLU A 215 -12.85 -2.96 -18.74
CA GLU A 215 -13.61 -3.98 -19.47
C GLU A 215 -12.72 -5.06 -20.08
N GLU A 216 -11.59 -4.67 -20.69
CA GLU A 216 -10.58 -5.59 -21.23
C GLU A 216 -9.92 -6.42 -20.12
N ARG A 217 -9.65 -5.80 -18.96
CA ARG A 217 -9.00 -6.48 -17.81
C ARG A 217 -10.00 -7.14 -16.87
N ARG A 218 -11.29 -6.82 -16.97
CA ARG A 218 -12.37 -7.22 -16.05
C ARG A 218 -12.01 -6.99 -14.58
N GLN A 219 -11.47 -5.81 -14.28
CA GLN A 219 -11.07 -5.44 -12.92
C GLN A 219 -11.70 -4.11 -12.52
N PRO A 220 -12.09 -3.95 -11.24
CA PRO A 220 -12.52 -2.67 -10.73
C PRO A 220 -11.34 -1.68 -10.74
N ALA A 221 -11.66 -0.41 -10.99
CA ALA A 221 -10.71 0.68 -10.90
C ALA A 221 -11.14 1.68 -9.83
N PHE A 222 -10.14 2.37 -9.29
CA PHE A 222 -10.29 3.24 -8.14
C PHE A 222 -9.53 4.54 -8.39
N VAL A 223 -9.93 5.58 -7.65
CA VAL A 223 -9.15 6.81 -7.48
C VAL A 223 -8.80 6.98 -6.01
N VAL A 224 -7.51 7.12 -5.73
CA VAL A 224 -7.02 7.67 -4.46
C VAL A 224 -6.75 9.14 -4.66
N TYR A 225 -7.15 9.98 -3.71
CA TYR A 225 -6.78 11.39 -3.71
C TYR A 225 -6.31 11.84 -2.34
N HIS A 226 -5.36 12.77 -2.37
CA HIS A 226 -4.81 13.43 -1.20
C HIS A 226 -5.16 14.90 -1.28
N GLU A 227 -6.06 15.34 -0.42
CA GLU A 227 -6.36 16.75 -0.22
C GLU A 227 -5.19 17.40 0.51
N LEU A 228 -4.68 18.51 -0.02
CA LEU A 228 -3.54 19.22 0.51
C LEU A 228 -3.98 20.58 1.06
N PRO A 229 -3.22 21.18 2.00
CA PRO A 229 -3.55 22.49 2.53
C PRO A 229 -3.66 23.53 1.42
N VAL A 230 -4.63 24.45 1.51
CA VAL A 230 -4.79 25.55 0.55
C VAL A 230 -3.56 26.47 0.44
N THR A 231 -2.67 26.41 1.44
CA THR A 231 -1.40 27.14 1.48
C THR A 231 -0.28 26.46 0.70
N ILE A 232 -0.51 25.28 0.12
CA ILE A 232 0.52 24.56 -0.64
C ILE A 232 0.96 25.38 -1.85
N SER A 233 2.26 25.47 -2.09
CA SER A 233 2.78 26.15 -3.28
C SER A 233 2.62 25.29 -4.53
N ALA A 234 2.51 25.94 -5.69
CA ALA A 234 2.50 25.26 -6.98
C ALA A 234 3.74 24.36 -7.19
N ARG A 235 4.88 24.76 -6.62
CA ARG A 235 6.13 23.99 -6.66
C ARG A 235 6.04 22.70 -5.85
N GLU A 236 5.53 22.76 -4.63
CA GLU A 236 5.34 21.58 -3.78
C GLU A 236 4.34 20.61 -4.40
N LEU A 237 3.25 21.13 -4.95
CA LEU A 237 2.25 20.34 -5.65
C LEU A 237 2.84 19.60 -6.87
N ALA A 238 3.64 20.29 -7.69
CA ALA A 238 4.34 19.70 -8.84
C ALA A 238 5.43 18.70 -8.42
N ALA A 239 6.14 18.96 -7.31
CA ALA A 239 7.11 18.03 -6.77
C ALA A 239 6.44 16.73 -6.31
N TYR A 240 5.25 16.82 -5.70
CA TYR A 240 4.52 15.63 -5.25
C TYR A 240 4.00 14.81 -6.44
N GLU A 241 3.42 15.45 -7.45
CA GLU A 241 3.03 14.76 -8.70
C GLU A 241 4.21 14.04 -9.35
N THR A 242 5.36 14.72 -9.49
CA THR A 242 6.57 14.15 -10.08
C THR A 242 7.05 12.94 -9.28
N GLU A 243 6.98 13.01 -7.96
CA GLU A 243 7.31 11.89 -7.09
C GLU A 243 6.37 10.70 -7.32
N LEU A 244 5.06 10.90 -7.34
CA LEU A 244 4.06 9.85 -7.58
C LEU A 244 4.28 9.17 -8.94
N ILE A 245 4.53 9.96 -9.99
CA ILE A 245 4.82 9.42 -11.33
C ILE A 245 6.09 8.54 -11.29
N ARG A 246 7.13 8.98 -10.58
CA ARG A 246 8.40 8.24 -10.48
C ARG A 246 8.31 7.01 -9.58
N SER A 247 7.57 7.07 -8.47
CA SER A 247 7.45 6.01 -7.48
C SER A 247 6.49 4.91 -7.94
N ARG A 248 5.40 5.29 -8.60
CA ARG A 248 4.31 4.38 -9.00
C ARG A 248 4.35 3.96 -10.46
N ASN A 249 5.17 4.63 -11.28
CA ASN A 249 5.34 4.37 -12.72
C ASN A 249 4.01 4.15 -13.46
N PRO A 250 3.09 5.14 -13.45
CA PRO A 250 1.78 4.98 -14.08
C PRO A 250 1.88 4.70 -15.58
N GLU A 251 0.97 3.89 -16.09
CA GLU A 251 0.93 3.47 -17.49
C GLU A 251 0.72 4.65 -18.46
N HIS A 252 -0.16 5.60 -18.12
CA HIS A 252 -0.60 6.64 -19.06
C HIS A 252 0.00 8.03 -18.85
N ASN A 253 0.78 8.25 -17.79
CA ASN A 253 1.46 9.54 -17.59
C ASN A 253 2.47 9.88 -18.69
N ARG A 254 2.95 8.89 -19.43
CA ARG A 254 3.89 9.09 -20.56
C ARG A 254 3.19 9.42 -21.88
N ALA A 255 1.89 9.15 -22.00
CA ALA A 255 1.10 9.41 -23.21
C ALA A 255 0.70 10.89 -23.38
N GLY A 256 0.90 11.72 -22.35
CA GLY A 256 0.68 13.17 -22.38
C GLY A 256 1.84 13.98 -22.98
N ARG A 257 2.92 13.35 -23.45
CA ARG A 257 3.86 14.02 -24.37
C ARG A 257 3.25 13.96 -25.77
N SER A 258 2.83 15.12 -26.29
CA SER A 258 2.50 15.26 -27.71
C SER A 258 3.58 14.58 -28.59
N PRO A 259 3.20 13.89 -29.68
CA PRO A 259 4.18 13.39 -30.64
C PRO A 259 4.79 14.60 -31.36
N GLY A 260 6.07 14.89 -31.11
CA GLY A 260 6.80 15.90 -31.85
C GLY A 260 7.91 16.55 -31.05
N VAL A 261 9.13 16.05 -31.20
CA VAL A 261 10.27 16.76 -31.83
C VAL A 261 11.30 15.67 -32.12
N SER A 262 11.45 15.32 -33.40
CA SER A 262 12.64 14.63 -33.90
C SER A 262 13.86 15.50 -33.63
N ARG A 263 14.85 14.99 -32.90
CA ARG A 263 16.17 15.63 -32.82
C ARG A 263 16.80 15.64 -34.22
N PRO A 264 17.30 16.79 -34.73
CA PRO A 264 18.17 16.76 -35.90
C PRO A 264 19.44 15.99 -35.56
N LYS A 265 19.92 15.23 -36.54
CA LYS A 265 21.25 14.61 -36.52
C LYS A 265 22.35 15.68 -36.50
#